data_AF-A0A2S1H2R8-F1
#
_entry.id   AF-A0A2S1H2R8-F1
#
_cell.length_a   1.000
_cell.length_b   1.000
_cell.length_c   1.000
_cell.angle_alpha   90.00
_cell.angle_beta   90.00
_cell.angle_gamma   90.00
#
_symmetry.space_group_name_H-M   'P 1'
#
loop_
_entity.id
_entity.type
_entity.pdbx_description
1 polymer ?
#
loop_
_entity_poly.entity_id
_entity_poly.type
_entity_poly.pdbx_seq_one_letter_code
_entity_poly.pdbx_strand_id
1 'polypeptide(L)'
;MMQQQSKKTVLKFILSLIFLVGGVSGILIILGEDTDVKQHDIEEVDEMELEEIKEEEPFPIWMADVAAFEFFYRGEFILSQEQAKYAGLKSIIAQKALIYHLTNNGYIWDDFRTELNRSASEGLMQNEMNNPLLQDYFDELFEMLDITEEDYLNYLILGKEYDAKYASLFEKRIGLDEDGAFAETEVALNYLPYTGITEEQLDNLASKIPKDLQPMDPQPTLSFSQQVDYLTVTMDAEGDYIFTTGAYPYGLRLEERYWTIFNELERTVGMEIARVSIDAYIEAIANYSNDDPEKMKAVQEVDEYFEIIKNTFDHYTFTWND
;
A
#
# COMPACT_ATOMS: atom_id res chain seq x y z
N MET A 1 -28.89 -24.13 4.73
CA MET A 1 -28.07 -23.51 5.81
C MET A 1 -26.56 -23.51 5.48
N MET A 2 -26.17 -23.39 4.20
CA MET A 2 -24.77 -23.52 3.75
C MET A 2 -24.23 -22.28 2.99
N GLN A 3 -24.98 -21.18 2.93
CA GLN A 3 -24.58 -19.97 2.18
C GLN A 3 -23.95 -18.86 3.04
N GLN A 4 -23.88 -19.01 4.37
CA GLN A 4 -23.36 -17.98 5.28
C GLN A 4 -21.90 -18.21 5.75
N GLN A 5 -21.31 -19.39 5.52
CA GLN A 5 -19.93 -19.69 5.91
C GLN A 5 -18.89 -19.30 4.85
N SER A 6 -19.28 -19.17 3.57
CA SER A 6 -18.36 -18.79 2.49
C SER A 6 -17.94 -17.31 2.56
N LYS A 7 -18.85 -16.39 2.88
CA LYS A 7 -18.53 -14.95 2.97
C LYS A 7 -17.56 -14.59 4.11
N LYS A 8 -17.61 -15.31 5.24
CA LYS A 8 -16.70 -15.09 6.38
C LYS A 8 -15.28 -15.60 6.13
N THR A 9 -15.08 -16.47 5.15
CA THR A 9 -13.76 -17.03 4.83
C THR A 9 -12.99 -16.13 3.85
N VAL A 10 -13.70 -15.52 2.89
CA VAL A 10 -13.14 -14.52 1.97
C VAL A 10 -12.71 -13.26 2.73
N LEU A 11 -13.50 -12.79 3.71
CA LEU A 11 -13.17 -11.62 4.52
C LEU A 11 -11.91 -11.82 5.39
N LYS A 12 -11.67 -13.05 5.89
CA LYS A 12 -10.47 -13.39 6.67
C LYS A 12 -9.21 -13.54 5.82
N PHE A 13 -9.34 -13.92 4.55
CA PHE A 13 -8.21 -14.05 3.62
C PHE A 13 -7.77 -12.68 3.07
N ILE A 14 -8.70 -11.73 2.94
CA ILE A 14 -8.40 -10.34 2.55
C ILE A 14 -7.72 -9.57 3.70
N LEU A 15 -8.06 -9.88 4.97
CA LEU A 15 -7.39 -9.30 6.15
C LEU A 15 -5.92 -9.73 6.29
N SER A 16 -5.53 -10.90 5.78
CA SER A 16 -4.11 -11.33 5.78
C SER A 16 -3.26 -10.63 4.73
N LEU A 17 -3.85 -9.95 3.73
CA LEU A 17 -3.08 -9.24 2.70
C LEU A 17 -2.54 -7.87 3.17
N ILE A 18 -3.05 -7.33 4.29
CA ILE A 18 -2.61 -6.06 4.89
C ILE A 18 -1.21 -6.20 5.56
N PHE A 19 -0.73 -7.43 5.79
CA PHE A 19 0.55 -7.68 6.46
C PHE A 19 1.81 -7.51 5.59
N LEU A 20 1.69 -7.07 4.33
CA LEU A 20 2.83 -7.00 3.39
C LEU A 20 3.27 -5.60 2.96
N VAL A 21 2.54 -4.52 3.31
CA VAL A 21 2.96 -3.13 3.03
C VAL A 21 3.91 -2.59 4.12
N GLY A 22 4.21 -3.40 5.15
CA GLY A 22 5.20 -3.10 6.19
C GLY A 22 6.62 -3.49 5.78
N GLY A 23 7.12 -2.93 4.68
CA GLY A 23 8.49 -3.14 4.19
C GLY A 23 9.50 -2.20 4.85
N VAL A 24 10.27 -2.76 5.79
CA VAL A 24 11.63 -2.33 6.20
C VAL A 24 11.75 -1.02 6.99
N SER A 25 11.82 -1.15 8.33
CA SER A 25 12.55 -0.19 9.17
C SER A 25 13.49 -0.95 10.09
N GLY A 26 14.76 -0.95 9.71
CA GLY A 26 15.85 -1.46 10.53
C GLY A 26 16.01 -0.66 11.82
N ILE A 27 16.23 -1.41 12.90
CA ILE A 27 16.57 -0.99 14.26
C ILE A 27 17.74 0.02 14.31
N LEU A 28 17.65 1.04 15.19
CA LEU A 28 18.72 1.37 16.16
C LEU A 28 18.29 2.36 17.27
N ILE A 29 17.98 1.79 18.44
CA ILE A 29 18.43 2.13 19.81
C ILE A 29 18.70 3.60 20.15
N ILE A 30 17.92 4.16 21.08
CA ILE A 30 18.42 5.15 22.06
C ILE A 30 18.24 4.59 23.47
N LEU A 31 19.37 4.54 24.17
CA LEU A 31 19.59 4.07 25.52
C LEU A 31 18.82 4.92 26.54
N GLY A 32 18.29 4.25 27.56
CA GLY A 32 17.58 4.88 28.66
C GLY A 32 18.47 5.73 29.56
N GLU A 33 17.84 6.74 30.14
CA GLU A 33 18.23 7.31 31.43
C GLU A 33 16.97 7.43 32.30
N ASP A 34 16.99 6.68 33.40
CA ASP A 34 16.10 6.80 34.55
C ASP A 34 16.06 8.26 35.02
N THR A 35 14.86 8.84 35.09
CA THR A 35 14.63 9.99 35.98
C THR A 35 13.37 9.76 36.80
N ASP A 36 13.64 9.43 38.07
CA ASP A 36 12.72 9.46 39.21
C ASP A 36 11.97 10.81 39.26
N VAL A 37 10.64 10.79 39.14
CA VAL A 37 9.80 11.96 39.42
C VAL A 37 8.91 11.67 40.61
N LYS A 38 9.14 12.44 41.66
CA LYS A 38 8.47 12.42 42.95
C LYS A 38 6.99 12.74 42.82
N GLN A 39 6.17 12.00 43.57
CA GLN A 39 4.77 12.33 43.87
C GLN A 39 4.67 13.75 44.43
N HIS A 40 3.88 14.59 43.77
CA HIS A 40 3.33 15.80 44.37
C HIS A 40 1.80 15.69 44.43
N ASP A 41 1.28 16.22 45.53
CA ASP A 41 -0.08 16.09 46.00
C ASP A 41 -1.12 16.61 44.98
N ILE A 42 -2.22 15.87 44.85
CA ILE A 42 -3.37 16.24 44.01
C ILE A 42 -4.24 17.20 44.83
N GLU A 43 -4.19 18.49 44.50
CA GLU A 43 -5.27 19.43 44.81
C GLU A 43 -6.44 19.19 43.85
N GLU A 44 -7.66 19.15 44.40
CA GLU A 44 -8.92 19.11 43.65
C GLU A 44 -8.97 20.26 42.64
N VAL A 45 -9.11 19.92 41.36
CA VAL A 45 -9.41 20.90 40.30
C VAL A 45 -10.85 20.73 39.86
N ASP A 46 -11.53 21.87 39.91
CA ASP A 46 -12.88 22.21 39.48
C ASP A 46 -13.32 21.56 38.16
N GLU A 47 -14.64 21.45 38.06
CA GLU A 47 -15.46 21.07 36.90
C GLU A 47 -14.83 21.47 35.55
N MET A 48 -14.36 20.48 34.78
CA MET A 48 -13.98 20.68 33.38
C MET A 48 -15.22 21.05 32.56
N GLU A 49 -15.23 22.27 32.04
CA GLU A 49 -16.05 22.67 30.89
C GLU A 49 -15.85 21.64 29.77
N LEU A 50 -16.95 21.07 29.28
CA LEU A 50 -16.96 20.30 28.04
C LEU A 50 -16.48 21.21 26.91
N GLU A 51 -15.22 21.05 26.51
CA GLU A 51 -14.69 21.66 25.29
C GLU A 51 -15.61 21.29 24.12
N GLU A 52 -15.99 22.32 23.35
CA GLU A 52 -16.67 22.21 22.07
C GLU A 52 -16.08 21.06 21.25
N ILE A 53 -16.93 20.11 20.85
CA ILE A 53 -16.59 19.11 19.84
C ILE A 53 -16.16 19.91 18.61
N LYS A 54 -14.85 19.94 18.32
CA LYS A 54 -14.30 20.54 17.10
C LYS A 54 -15.11 19.98 15.92
N GLU A 55 -15.68 20.87 15.10
CA GLU A 55 -16.29 20.47 13.82
C GLU A 55 -15.27 19.60 13.08
N GLU A 56 -15.60 18.32 12.91
CA GLU A 56 -14.71 17.37 12.25
C GLU A 56 -14.56 17.77 10.79
N GLU A 57 -13.30 17.86 10.32
CA GLU A 57 -13.02 18.14 8.91
C GLU A 57 -13.69 17.08 8.02
N PRO A 58 -14.32 17.50 6.90
CA PRO A 58 -14.95 16.57 5.98
C PRO A 58 -13.91 15.56 5.44
N PHE A 59 -14.33 14.31 5.28
CA PHE A 59 -13.45 13.26 4.78
C PHE A 59 -12.87 13.62 3.41
N PRO A 60 -11.53 13.65 3.28
CA PRO A 60 -10.88 14.10 2.06
C PRO A 60 -10.91 12.98 1.01
N ILE A 61 -11.99 12.90 0.23
CA ILE A 61 -12.13 11.86 -0.81
C ILE A 61 -10.98 11.86 -1.80
N TRP A 62 -10.42 13.04 -2.12
CA TRP A 62 -9.27 13.18 -2.99
C TRP A 62 -8.01 12.45 -2.46
N MET A 63 -7.86 12.27 -1.13
CA MET A 63 -6.75 11.46 -0.59
C MET A 63 -6.93 9.98 -0.88
N ALA A 64 -8.17 9.48 -0.91
CA ALA A 64 -8.46 8.11 -1.29
C ALA A 64 -8.19 7.86 -2.78
N ASP A 65 -8.46 8.88 -3.59
CA ASP A 65 -8.15 8.93 -5.02
C ASP A 65 -6.63 8.88 -5.26
N VAL A 66 -5.85 9.68 -4.51
CA VAL A 66 -4.37 9.59 -4.53
C VAL A 66 -3.89 8.21 -4.11
N ALA A 67 -4.40 7.67 -3.00
CA ALA A 67 -4.01 6.35 -2.51
C ALA A 67 -4.30 5.25 -3.55
N ALA A 68 -5.45 5.33 -4.22
CA ALA A 68 -5.83 4.40 -5.27
C ALA A 68 -4.92 4.52 -6.50
N PHE A 69 -4.54 5.75 -6.88
CA PHE A 69 -3.57 6.00 -7.95
C PHE A 69 -2.20 5.38 -7.61
N GLU A 70 -1.72 5.56 -6.38
CA GLU A 70 -0.48 4.94 -5.90
C GLU A 70 -0.56 3.40 -5.91
N PHE A 71 -1.61 2.81 -5.35
CA PHE A 71 -1.79 1.36 -5.37
C PHE A 71 -1.82 0.77 -6.78
N PHE A 72 -2.34 1.52 -7.75
CA PHE A 72 -2.42 1.07 -9.12
C PHE A 72 -1.07 1.16 -9.85
N TYR A 73 -0.38 2.31 -9.75
CA TYR A 73 0.82 2.61 -10.54
C TYR A 73 2.13 2.20 -9.85
N ARG A 74 2.22 2.41 -8.54
CA ARG A 74 3.44 2.22 -7.72
C ARG A 74 3.34 1.02 -6.79
N GLY A 75 2.15 0.48 -6.60
CA GLY A 75 1.90 -0.65 -5.71
C GLY A 75 2.63 -1.92 -6.15
N GLU A 76 3.07 -2.67 -5.16
CA GLU A 76 3.75 -3.95 -5.34
C GLU A 76 2.77 -5.09 -5.71
N PHE A 77 1.51 -4.82 -6.03
CA PHE A 77 0.56 -5.85 -6.46
C PHE A 77 -0.04 -5.43 -7.79
N ILE A 78 -0.23 -6.39 -8.70
CA ILE A 78 -0.93 -6.13 -9.96
C ILE A 78 -2.44 -6.03 -9.69
N LEU A 79 -2.89 -4.84 -9.33
CA LEU A 79 -4.30 -4.56 -9.04
C LEU A 79 -5.06 -4.09 -10.28
N SER A 80 -6.32 -4.50 -10.37
CA SER A 80 -7.31 -3.82 -11.21
C SER A 80 -7.60 -2.42 -10.67
N GLN A 81 -8.20 -1.57 -11.51
CA GLN A 81 -8.59 -0.22 -11.09
C GLN A 81 -9.57 -0.24 -9.91
N GLU A 82 -10.58 -1.10 -9.93
CA GLU A 82 -11.56 -1.22 -8.86
C GLU A 82 -10.94 -1.75 -7.57
N GLN A 83 -9.97 -2.67 -7.69
CA GLN A 83 -9.21 -3.14 -6.53
C GLN A 83 -8.38 -2.01 -5.92
N ALA A 84 -7.71 -1.20 -6.75
CA ALA A 84 -6.93 -0.06 -6.30
C ALA A 84 -7.82 1.03 -5.66
N LYS A 85 -8.97 1.37 -6.27
CA LYS A 85 -9.98 2.27 -5.69
C LYS A 85 -10.48 1.77 -4.33
N TYR A 86 -10.79 0.48 -4.23
CA TYR A 86 -11.24 -0.12 -2.97
C TYR A 86 -10.14 -0.11 -1.90
N ALA A 87 -8.90 -0.44 -2.28
CA ALA A 87 -7.75 -0.42 -1.39
C ALA A 87 -7.41 1.00 -0.90
N GLY A 88 -7.39 1.99 -1.80
CA GLY A 88 -7.14 3.39 -1.48
C GLY A 88 -8.15 3.94 -0.49
N LEU A 89 -9.44 3.72 -0.76
CA LEU A 89 -10.52 4.16 0.14
C LEU A 89 -10.41 3.51 1.52
N LYS A 90 -10.17 2.20 1.59
CA LYS A 90 -9.99 1.51 2.87
C LYS A 90 -8.76 1.99 3.63
N SER A 91 -7.66 2.24 2.93
CA SER A 91 -6.42 2.74 3.53
C SER A 91 -6.66 4.09 4.21
N ILE A 92 -7.26 5.06 3.51
CA ILE A 92 -7.52 6.38 4.09
C ILE A 92 -8.52 6.32 5.24
N ILE A 93 -9.57 5.50 5.13
CA ILE A 93 -10.52 5.27 6.23
C ILE A 93 -9.79 4.72 7.44
N ALA A 94 -8.94 3.70 7.29
CA ALA A 94 -8.18 3.11 8.40
C ALA A 94 -7.23 4.13 9.06
N GLN A 95 -6.53 4.93 8.25
CA GLN A 95 -5.60 5.94 8.75
C GLN A 95 -6.31 7.01 9.57
N LYS A 96 -7.39 7.58 9.01
CA LYS A 96 -8.20 8.60 9.70
C LYS A 96 -8.93 8.01 10.92
N ALA A 97 -9.40 6.76 10.85
CA ALA A 97 -10.04 6.08 11.97
C ALA A 97 -9.08 5.90 13.16
N LEU A 98 -7.82 5.52 12.92
CA LEU A 98 -6.81 5.46 13.98
C LEU A 98 -6.59 6.83 14.62
N ILE A 99 -6.42 7.87 13.80
CA ILE A 99 -6.19 9.24 14.29
C ILE A 99 -7.38 9.69 15.15
N TYR A 100 -8.59 9.45 14.67
CA TYR A 100 -9.84 9.75 15.37
C TYR A 100 -9.92 9.01 16.71
N HIS A 101 -9.67 7.69 16.68
CA HIS A 101 -9.69 6.84 17.86
C HIS A 101 -8.70 7.30 18.93
N LEU A 102 -7.47 7.62 18.54
CA LEU A 102 -6.46 8.11 19.49
C LEU A 102 -6.85 9.46 20.09
N THR A 103 -7.34 10.38 19.25
CA THR A 103 -7.83 11.70 19.71
C THR A 103 -8.93 11.54 20.76
N ASN A 104 -9.90 10.68 20.51
CA ASN A 104 -11.00 10.39 21.44
C ASN A 104 -10.55 9.68 22.73
N ASN A 105 -9.40 9.03 22.72
CA ASN A 105 -8.77 8.44 23.89
C ASN A 105 -7.76 9.38 24.58
N GLY A 106 -7.87 10.69 24.32
CA GLY A 106 -7.08 11.73 25.00
C GLY A 106 -5.63 11.82 24.53
N TYR A 107 -5.31 11.24 23.38
CA TYR A 107 -3.97 11.35 22.81
C TYR A 107 -3.75 12.76 22.24
N ILE A 108 -2.79 13.48 22.80
CA ILE A 108 -2.35 14.78 22.29
C ILE A 108 -1.14 14.55 21.39
N TRP A 109 -1.25 14.97 20.13
CA TRP A 109 -0.15 14.93 19.17
C TRP A 109 0.78 16.13 19.40
N ASP A 110 2.08 15.87 19.32
CA ASP A 110 3.11 16.88 19.53
C ASP A 110 3.34 17.66 18.22
N ASP A 111 3.12 18.98 18.24
CA ASP A 111 3.30 19.86 17.08
C ASP A 111 4.71 19.74 16.48
N PHE A 112 5.74 19.48 17.29
CA PHE A 112 7.10 19.23 16.80
C PHE A 112 7.16 17.98 15.90
N ARG A 113 6.38 16.95 16.20
CA ARG A 113 6.30 15.73 15.38
C ARG A 113 5.56 15.98 14.07
N THR A 114 4.54 16.83 14.05
CA THR A 114 3.87 17.22 12.79
C THR A 114 4.86 17.94 11.87
N GLU A 115 5.63 18.90 12.38
CA GLU A 115 6.60 19.61 11.55
C GLU A 115 7.74 18.70 11.06
N LEU A 116 8.21 17.78 11.91
CA LEU A 116 9.20 16.77 11.51
C LEU A 116 8.66 15.88 10.38
N ASN A 117 7.42 15.39 10.51
CA ASN A 117 6.78 14.56 9.51
C ASN A 117 6.57 15.33 8.21
N ARG A 118 6.15 16.60 8.29
CA ARG A 118 6.00 17.49 7.12
C ARG A 118 7.33 17.65 6.39
N SER A 119 8.40 18.02 7.09
CA SER A 119 9.73 18.20 6.49
C SER A 119 10.26 16.90 5.87
N ALA A 120 10.03 15.76 6.53
CA ALA A 120 10.42 14.45 5.98
C ALA A 120 9.62 14.10 4.72
N SER A 121 8.30 14.32 4.71
CA SER A 121 7.44 14.08 3.55
C SER A 121 7.77 15.01 2.38
N GLU A 122 8.08 16.29 2.65
CA GLU A 122 8.50 17.24 1.62
C GLU A 122 9.83 16.82 0.99
N GLY A 123 10.81 16.41 1.81
CA GLY A 123 12.09 15.91 1.31
C GLY A 123 11.93 14.63 0.48
N LEU A 124 11.07 13.70 0.89
CA LEU A 124 10.75 12.50 0.12
C LEU A 124 10.10 12.87 -1.22
N MET A 125 9.04 13.68 -1.20
CA MET A 125 8.31 14.13 -2.38
C MET A 125 9.24 14.81 -3.38
N GLN A 126 10.09 15.74 -2.94
CA GLN A 126 11.05 16.41 -3.82
C GLN A 126 12.06 15.42 -4.43
N ASN A 127 12.54 14.43 -3.67
CA ASN A 127 13.43 13.42 -4.23
C ASN A 127 12.73 12.57 -5.29
N GLU A 128 11.47 12.19 -5.05
CA GLU A 128 10.67 11.41 -5.99
C GLU A 128 10.31 12.21 -7.25
N MET A 129 9.88 13.46 -7.12
CA MET A 129 9.55 14.33 -8.26
C MET A 129 10.78 14.68 -9.11
N ASN A 130 11.99 14.62 -8.55
CA ASN A 130 13.23 14.79 -9.29
C ASN A 130 13.72 13.48 -9.95
N ASN A 131 13.06 12.35 -9.71
CA ASN A 131 13.39 11.08 -10.35
C ASN A 131 12.81 11.06 -11.77
N PRO A 132 13.63 10.97 -12.83
CA PRO A 132 13.13 10.94 -14.20
C PRO A 132 12.14 9.80 -14.49
N LEU A 133 12.26 8.67 -13.79
CA LEU A 133 11.34 7.53 -13.95
C LEU A 133 9.94 7.80 -13.40
N LEU A 134 9.79 8.78 -12.52
CA LEU A 134 8.52 9.14 -11.90
C LEU A 134 7.89 10.40 -12.50
N GLN A 135 8.54 11.05 -13.47
CA GLN A 135 8.05 12.30 -14.02
C GLN A 135 6.66 12.14 -14.66
N ASP A 136 6.51 11.18 -15.57
CA ASP A 136 5.23 10.90 -16.23
C ASP A 136 4.14 10.51 -15.22
N TYR A 137 4.52 9.75 -14.18
CA TYR A 137 3.63 9.40 -13.08
C TYR A 137 3.10 10.63 -12.33
N PHE A 138 3.96 11.58 -11.97
CA PHE A 138 3.54 12.78 -11.25
C PHE A 138 2.73 13.72 -12.14
N ASP A 139 3.14 13.88 -13.40
CA ASP A 139 2.38 14.68 -14.38
C ASP A 139 0.96 14.13 -14.52
N GLU A 140 0.81 12.80 -14.64
CA GLU A 140 -0.50 12.13 -14.72
C GLU A 140 -1.28 12.23 -13.40
N LEU A 141 -0.63 12.04 -12.24
CA LEU A 141 -1.27 12.16 -10.92
C LEU A 141 -1.90 13.55 -10.74
N PHE A 142 -1.14 14.62 -10.99
CA PHE A 142 -1.61 15.98 -10.80
C PHE A 142 -2.66 16.38 -11.84
N GLU A 143 -2.50 15.97 -13.10
CA GLU A 143 -3.48 16.27 -14.16
C GLU A 143 -4.79 15.50 -13.97
N MET A 144 -4.73 14.20 -13.72
CA MET A 144 -5.93 13.36 -13.65
C MET A 144 -6.75 13.58 -12.39
N LEU A 145 -6.09 13.88 -11.26
CA LEU A 145 -6.77 14.09 -9.98
C LEU A 145 -7.14 15.55 -9.72
N ASP A 146 -6.64 16.50 -10.53
CA ASP A 146 -6.80 17.95 -10.33
C ASP A 146 -6.36 18.38 -8.91
N ILE A 147 -5.20 17.87 -8.48
CA ILE A 147 -4.60 18.17 -7.18
C ILE A 147 -3.27 18.91 -7.33
N THR A 148 -2.88 19.64 -6.30
CA THR A 148 -1.60 20.33 -6.24
C THR A 148 -0.51 19.49 -5.57
N GLU A 149 0.75 19.92 -5.69
CA GLU A 149 1.86 19.35 -4.91
C GLU A 149 1.61 19.43 -3.40
N GLU A 150 0.96 20.50 -2.91
CA GLU A 150 0.63 20.64 -1.49
C GLU A 150 -0.45 19.62 -1.05
N ASP A 151 -1.40 19.31 -1.92
CA ASP A 151 -2.38 18.26 -1.64
C ASP A 151 -1.69 16.90 -1.54
N TYR A 152 -0.83 16.56 -2.49
CA TYR A 152 -0.05 15.32 -2.43
C TYR A 152 0.86 15.28 -1.19
N LEU A 153 1.50 16.38 -0.82
CA LEU A 153 2.26 16.49 0.43
C LEU A 153 1.39 16.19 1.67
N ASN A 154 0.18 16.74 1.72
CA ASN A 154 -0.76 16.49 2.82
C ASN A 154 -1.21 15.01 2.89
N TYR A 155 -1.35 14.34 1.74
CA TYR A 155 -1.54 12.90 1.68
C TYR A 155 -0.33 12.13 2.27
N LEU A 156 0.90 12.48 1.89
CA LEU A 156 2.11 11.84 2.43
C LEU A 156 2.25 12.06 3.94
N ILE A 157 1.92 13.27 4.43
CA ILE A 157 1.92 13.60 5.86
C ILE A 157 0.94 12.70 6.61
N LEU A 158 -0.26 12.47 6.08
CA LEU A 158 -1.25 11.59 6.71
C LEU A 158 -0.67 10.18 6.95
N GLY A 159 0.02 9.61 5.96
CA GLY A 159 0.68 8.31 6.10
C GLY A 159 1.76 8.30 7.19
N LYS A 160 2.62 9.32 7.24
CA LYS A 160 3.64 9.44 8.30
C LYS A 160 3.06 9.65 9.69
N GLU A 161 1.98 10.44 9.80
CA GLU A 161 1.28 10.59 11.06
C GLU A 161 0.62 9.29 11.50
N TYR A 162 0.03 8.54 10.57
CA TYR A 162 -0.54 7.22 10.85
C TYR A 162 0.52 6.29 11.43
N ASP A 163 1.66 6.11 10.78
CA ASP A 163 2.73 5.20 11.24
C ASP A 163 3.20 5.55 12.66
N ALA A 164 3.48 6.83 12.90
CA ALA A 164 3.98 7.29 14.18
C ALA A 164 2.91 7.23 15.29
N LYS A 165 1.62 7.42 14.94
CA LYS A 165 0.49 7.23 15.86
C LYS A 165 0.23 5.76 16.15
N TYR A 166 0.35 4.89 15.15
CA TYR A 166 0.20 3.45 15.30
C TYR A 166 1.29 2.87 16.21
N ALA A 167 2.53 3.33 16.08
CA ALA A 167 3.60 2.99 17.03
C ALA A 167 3.29 3.49 18.45
N SER A 168 2.79 4.73 18.58
CA SER A 168 2.46 5.35 19.87
C SER A 168 1.33 4.62 20.61
N LEU A 169 0.38 4.02 19.88
CA LEU A 169 -0.73 3.25 20.43
C LEU A 169 -0.24 2.10 21.34
N PHE A 170 0.78 1.36 20.90
CA PHE A 170 1.35 0.26 21.69
C PHE A 170 2.31 0.75 22.79
N GLU A 171 3.16 1.73 22.50
CA GLU A 171 4.09 2.29 23.49
C GLU A 171 3.36 2.91 24.68
N LYS A 172 2.31 3.68 24.42
CA LYS A 172 1.57 4.44 25.43
C LYS A 172 0.33 3.69 25.94
N ARG A 173 0.00 2.54 25.34
CA ARG A 173 -1.18 1.72 25.64
C ARG A 173 -2.49 2.52 25.58
N ILE A 174 -2.61 3.42 24.61
CA ILE A 174 -3.78 4.30 24.44
C ILE A 174 -4.73 3.67 23.41
N GLY A 175 -6.01 3.57 23.77
CA GLY A 175 -7.04 3.02 22.86
C GLY A 175 -6.88 1.53 22.57
N LEU A 176 -6.14 0.80 23.41
CA LEU A 176 -6.07 -0.66 23.39
C LEU A 176 -7.19 -1.25 24.25
N ASP A 177 -7.61 -2.48 23.93
CA ASP A 177 -8.49 -3.25 24.80
C ASP A 177 -7.75 -3.77 26.06
N GLU A 178 -8.48 -4.49 26.92
CA GLU A 178 -7.96 -5.02 28.18
C GLU A 178 -6.79 -6.01 28.00
N ASP A 179 -6.72 -6.67 26.85
CA ASP A 179 -5.66 -7.62 26.48
C ASP A 179 -4.48 -6.92 25.77
N GLY A 180 -4.58 -5.61 25.53
CA GLY A 180 -3.56 -4.83 24.82
C GLY A 180 -3.64 -4.96 23.30
N ALA A 181 -4.76 -5.42 22.76
CA ALA A 181 -4.99 -5.54 21.33
C ALA A 181 -5.69 -4.29 20.76
N PHE A 182 -5.42 -4.03 19.48
CA PHE A 182 -6.06 -2.97 18.71
C PHE A 182 -7.17 -3.56 17.84
N ALA A 183 -8.41 -3.18 18.13
CA ALA A 183 -9.59 -3.62 17.38
C ALA A 183 -9.78 -2.80 16.09
N GLU A 184 -8.85 -2.92 15.14
CA GLU A 184 -8.80 -2.13 13.90
C GLU A 184 -10.14 -2.09 13.15
N THR A 185 -10.83 -3.23 13.03
CA THR A 185 -12.12 -3.31 12.34
C THR A 185 -13.21 -2.52 13.05
N GLU A 186 -13.26 -2.56 14.38
CA GLU A 186 -14.25 -1.82 15.17
C GLU A 186 -13.98 -0.32 15.10
N VAL A 187 -12.70 0.07 15.18
CA VAL A 187 -12.27 1.46 15.05
C VAL A 187 -12.64 2.04 13.69
N ALA A 188 -12.40 1.30 12.59
CA ALA A 188 -12.80 1.73 11.25
C ALA A 188 -14.32 1.85 11.11
N LEU A 189 -15.10 0.92 11.68
CA LEU A 189 -16.57 0.97 11.64
C LEU A 189 -17.12 2.16 12.45
N ASN A 190 -16.51 2.50 13.59
CA ASN A 190 -16.89 3.65 14.39
C ASN A 190 -16.59 4.98 13.69
N TYR A 191 -15.56 5.02 12.84
CA TYR A 191 -15.22 6.20 12.05
C TYR A 191 -16.04 6.34 10.76
N LEU A 192 -16.56 5.24 10.21
CA LEU A 192 -17.27 5.24 8.92
C LEU A 192 -18.40 6.29 8.81
N PRO A 193 -19.25 6.54 9.84
CA PRO A 193 -20.29 7.57 9.77
C PRO A 193 -19.78 8.99 9.46
N TYR A 194 -18.53 9.30 9.84
CA TYR A 194 -17.90 10.61 9.63
C TYR A 194 -17.34 10.78 8.22
N THR A 195 -17.25 9.70 7.46
CA THR A 195 -16.70 9.73 6.11
C THR A 195 -17.68 10.23 5.05
N GLY A 196 -18.98 10.24 5.36
CA GLY A 196 -20.04 10.43 4.37
C GLY A 196 -20.19 9.26 3.39
N ILE A 197 -19.42 8.17 3.58
CA ILE A 197 -19.48 6.95 2.78
C ILE A 197 -20.38 5.95 3.46
N THR A 198 -21.35 5.45 2.71
CA THR A 198 -22.26 4.39 3.15
C THR A 198 -21.64 3.01 2.97
N GLU A 199 -22.06 2.04 3.80
CA GLU A 199 -21.71 0.62 3.57
C GLU A 199 -22.11 0.16 2.16
N GLU A 200 -23.22 0.67 1.61
CA GLU A 200 -23.68 0.36 0.25
C GLU A 200 -22.67 0.83 -0.82
N GLN A 201 -22.05 2.00 -0.65
CA GLN A 201 -21.01 2.48 -1.57
C GLN A 201 -19.76 1.59 -1.52
N LEU A 202 -19.35 1.16 -0.32
CA LEU A 202 -18.24 0.21 -0.16
C LEU A 202 -18.56 -1.15 -0.79
N ASP A 203 -19.76 -1.67 -0.57
CA ASP A 203 -20.23 -2.92 -1.16
C ASP A 203 -20.36 -2.83 -2.68
N ASN A 204 -20.82 -1.69 -3.20
CA ASN A 204 -20.89 -1.44 -4.64
C ASN A 204 -19.50 -1.51 -5.28
N LEU A 205 -18.52 -0.80 -4.71
CA LEU A 205 -17.15 -0.82 -5.19
C LEU A 205 -16.55 -2.24 -5.10
N ALA A 206 -16.73 -2.92 -3.97
CA ALA A 206 -16.29 -4.30 -3.81
C ALA A 206 -16.95 -5.26 -4.82
N SER A 207 -18.20 -5.00 -5.23
CA SER A 207 -18.91 -5.82 -6.20
C SER A 207 -18.45 -5.61 -7.65
N LYS A 208 -17.80 -4.47 -7.93
CA LYS A 208 -17.22 -4.14 -9.23
C LYS A 208 -15.82 -4.73 -9.42
N ILE A 209 -15.15 -5.14 -8.33
CA ILE A 209 -13.87 -5.83 -8.39
C ILE A 209 -14.00 -7.03 -9.34
N PRO A 210 -13.19 -7.09 -10.42
CA PRO A 210 -13.18 -8.23 -11.32
C PRO A 210 -12.95 -9.52 -10.56
N LYS A 211 -13.62 -10.59 -11.00
CA LYS A 211 -13.33 -11.92 -10.48
C LYS A 211 -11.94 -12.34 -10.90
N ASP A 212 -11.28 -13.10 -10.03
CA ASP A 212 -10.00 -13.72 -10.34
C ASP A 212 -10.05 -14.45 -11.69
N LEU A 213 -9.04 -14.19 -12.51
CA LEU A 213 -8.88 -14.84 -13.80
C LEU A 213 -8.74 -16.35 -13.59
N GLN A 214 -9.31 -17.12 -14.52
CA GLN A 214 -9.22 -18.57 -14.45
C GLN A 214 -7.93 -19.02 -15.16
N PRO A 215 -7.14 -19.91 -14.54
CA PRO A 215 -5.95 -20.44 -15.16
C PRO A 215 -6.29 -21.28 -16.39
N MET A 216 -5.39 -21.28 -17.37
CA MET A 216 -5.48 -22.17 -18.52
C MET A 216 -5.36 -23.65 -18.09
N ASP A 217 -6.06 -24.56 -18.76
CA ASP A 217 -5.92 -26.02 -18.54
C ASP A 217 -5.75 -26.75 -19.89
N PRO A 218 -4.61 -27.43 -20.15
CA PRO A 218 -3.45 -27.57 -19.26
C PRO A 218 -2.63 -26.28 -19.14
N GLN A 219 -1.94 -26.11 -18.01
CA GLN A 219 -0.96 -25.04 -17.84
C GLN A 219 0.18 -25.19 -18.87
N PRO A 220 0.64 -24.09 -19.50
CA PRO A 220 1.70 -24.15 -20.49
C PRO A 220 3.04 -24.36 -19.80
N THR A 221 3.98 -24.99 -20.50
CA THR A 221 5.38 -25.02 -20.04
C THR A 221 6.02 -23.66 -20.31
N LEU A 222 6.31 -22.89 -19.26
CA LEU A 222 7.08 -21.65 -19.36
C LEU A 222 8.58 -21.93 -19.47
N SER A 223 9.34 -20.96 -19.99
CA SER A 223 10.80 -21.03 -20.12
C SER A 223 11.53 -21.02 -18.77
N PHE A 224 10.92 -20.42 -17.74
CA PHE A 224 11.44 -20.37 -16.38
C PHE A 224 10.81 -21.41 -15.47
N SER A 225 11.61 -21.86 -14.51
CA SER A 225 11.20 -22.81 -13.47
C SER A 225 10.28 -22.13 -12.46
N GLN A 226 9.04 -22.58 -12.37
CA GLN A 226 8.11 -22.14 -11.32
C GLN A 226 8.39 -22.96 -10.05
N GLN A 227 8.84 -22.32 -8.96
CA GLN A 227 8.89 -23.03 -7.66
C GLN A 227 7.57 -22.95 -6.89
N VAL A 228 6.61 -22.17 -7.40
CA VAL A 228 5.37 -21.82 -6.70
C VAL A 228 4.17 -22.23 -7.55
N ASP A 229 3.35 -23.15 -7.03
CA ASP A 229 2.16 -23.69 -7.70
C ASP A 229 1.05 -22.64 -7.97
N TYR A 230 1.22 -21.39 -7.50
CA TYR A 230 0.26 -20.31 -7.65
C TYR A 230 0.57 -19.37 -8.83
N LEU A 231 1.74 -19.47 -9.46
CA LEU A 231 2.06 -18.69 -10.66
C LEU A 231 1.44 -19.35 -11.90
N THR A 232 0.13 -19.17 -12.03
CA THR A 232 -0.62 -19.68 -13.17
C THR A 232 -0.89 -18.58 -14.18
N VAL A 233 -0.94 -18.97 -15.46
CA VAL A 233 -1.21 -18.06 -16.57
C VAL A 233 -2.51 -18.40 -17.28
N THR A 234 -3.06 -17.40 -17.97
CA THR A 234 -4.11 -17.51 -18.99
C THR A 234 -3.68 -16.70 -20.21
N MET A 235 -4.52 -16.64 -21.25
CA MET A 235 -4.27 -15.81 -22.44
C MET A 235 -5.25 -14.64 -22.49
N ASP A 236 -4.77 -13.48 -22.94
CA ASP A 236 -5.61 -12.34 -23.29
C ASP A 236 -6.30 -12.52 -24.66
N ALA A 237 -6.89 -11.45 -25.19
CA ALA A 237 -7.63 -11.49 -26.46
C ALA A 237 -6.70 -11.58 -27.69
N GLU A 238 -5.47 -11.11 -27.54
CA GLU A 238 -4.39 -11.08 -28.52
C GLU A 238 -3.63 -12.42 -28.59
N GLY A 239 -3.75 -13.22 -27.52
CA GLY A 239 -3.14 -14.55 -27.38
C GLY A 239 -1.87 -14.54 -26.55
N ASP A 240 -1.57 -13.43 -25.87
CA ASP A 240 -0.40 -13.27 -25.03
C ASP A 240 -0.68 -13.78 -23.61
N TYR A 241 0.36 -14.30 -22.95
CA TYR A 241 0.23 -14.84 -21.61
C TYR A 241 0.11 -13.72 -20.57
N ILE A 242 -0.83 -13.88 -19.64
CA ILE A 242 -1.01 -13.02 -18.48
C ILE A 242 -1.11 -13.85 -17.19
N PHE A 243 -0.66 -13.30 -16.07
CA PHE A 243 -0.82 -13.94 -14.77
C PHE A 243 -2.28 -13.90 -14.33
N THR A 244 -2.77 -15.01 -13.78
CA THR A 244 -4.16 -15.10 -13.34
C THR A 244 -4.40 -14.52 -11.96
N THR A 245 -3.35 -14.43 -11.16
CA THR A 245 -3.36 -13.78 -9.85
C THR A 245 -2.51 -12.52 -9.93
N GLY A 246 -3.02 -11.42 -9.37
CA GLY A 246 -2.23 -10.22 -9.10
C GLY A 246 -1.21 -10.53 -8.00
N ALA A 247 -0.14 -11.23 -8.37
CA ALA A 247 0.92 -11.59 -7.44
C ALA A 247 1.75 -10.35 -7.10
N TYR A 248 2.40 -10.42 -5.94
CA TYR A 248 3.52 -9.56 -5.60
C TYR A 248 4.64 -9.86 -6.62
N PRO A 249 5.07 -8.92 -7.50
CA PRO A 249 6.18 -9.18 -8.42
C PRO A 249 7.47 -9.45 -7.63
N TYR A 250 7.50 -9.08 -6.35
CA TYR A 250 8.56 -9.37 -5.38
C TYR A 250 8.45 -10.74 -4.69
N GLY A 251 7.29 -11.40 -4.75
CA GLY A 251 7.00 -12.66 -4.05
C GLY A 251 7.52 -13.89 -4.79
N LEU A 252 8.30 -13.65 -5.83
CA LEU A 252 8.95 -14.63 -6.66
C LEU A 252 9.95 -15.43 -5.85
N ARG A 253 9.51 -16.56 -5.31
CA ARG A 253 10.43 -17.66 -5.01
C ARG A 253 10.82 -18.31 -6.33
N LEU A 254 11.63 -17.59 -7.08
CA LEU A 254 12.37 -18.13 -8.18
C LEU A 254 13.66 -18.72 -7.62
N GLU A 255 14.26 -19.68 -8.33
CA GLU A 255 15.59 -20.20 -8.00
C GLU A 255 16.58 -19.04 -7.74
N GLU A 256 17.56 -19.27 -6.85
CA GLU A 256 18.53 -18.25 -6.39
C GLU A 256 19.21 -17.48 -7.55
N ARG A 257 19.39 -18.14 -8.70
CA ARG A 257 19.93 -17.52 -9.92
C ARG A 257 19.09 -16.35 -10.42
N TYR A 258 17.76 -16.43 -10.36
CA TYR A 258 16.88 -15.36 -10.81
C TYR A 258 16.84 -14.22 -9.79
N TRP A 259 16.79 -14.54 -8.50
CA TRP A 259 16.85 -13.54 -7.43
C TRP A 259 18.09 -12.66 -7.57
N THR A 260 19.23 -13.24 -7.95
CA THR A 260 20.46 -12.49 -8.23
C THR A 260 20.26 -11.49 -9.38
N ILE A 261 19.62 -11.91 -10.48
CA ILE A 261 19.30 -11.03 -11.61
C ILE A 261 18.36 -9.90 -11.19
N PHE A 262 17.25 -10.21 -10.51
CA PHE A 262 16.30 -9.18 -10.05
C PHE A 262 16.97 -8.11 -9.19
N ASN A 263 17.78 -8.50 -8.21
CA ASN A 263 18.49 -7.53 -7.37
C ASN A 263 19.51 -6.68 -8.16
N GLU A 264 20.16 -7.27 -9.17
CA GLU A 264 21.07 -6.50 -10.03
C GLU A 264 20.29 -5.47 -10.87
N LEU A 265 19.17 -5.88 -11.46
CA LEU A 265 18.30 -5.01 -12.24
C LEU A 265 17.69 -3.91 -11.36
N GLU A 266 17.19 -4.25 -10.18
CA GLU A 266 16.63 -3.26 -9.23
C GLU A 266 17.67 -2.22 -8.81
N ARG A 267 18.93 -2.63 -8.59
CA ARG A 267 20.02 -1.68 -8.34
C ARG A 267 20.34 -0.79 -9.53
N THR A 268 20.19 -1.31 -10.75
CA THR A 268 20.42 -0.55 -11.99
C THR A 268 19.29 0.44 -12.23
N VAL A 269 18.04 0.01 -12.06
CA VAL A 269 16.84 0.84 -12.23
C VAL A 269 16.69 1.84 -11.08
N GLY A 270 17.11 1.46 -9.88
CA GLY A 270 17.02 2.29 -8.67
C GLY A 270 15.61 2.38 -8.09
N MET A 271 14.70 1.52 -8.51
CA MET A 271 13.29 1.50 -8.08
C MET A 271 12.75 0.09 -8.09
N GLU A 272 11.71 -0.12 -7.28
CA GLU A 272 11.02 -1.40 -7.23
C GLU A 272 10.19 -1.69 -8.50
N ILE A 273 9.93 -2.97 -8.81
CA ILE A 273 9.10 -3.42 -9.94
C ILE A 273 7.64 -3.01 -9.70
N ALA A 274 7.15 -2.10 -10.53
CA ALA A 274 5.79 -1.59 -10.55
C ALA A 274 5.42 -1.16 -11.97
N ARG A 275 4.18 -0.70 -12.21
CA ARG A 275 3.77 -0.22 -13.55
C ARG A 275 4.65 0.92 -14.03
N VAL A 276 5.01 1.84 -13.13
CA VAL A 276 5.85 3.00 -13.45
C VAL A 276 7.29 2.65 -13.84
N SER A 277 7.79 1.48 -13.44
CA SER A 277 9.20 1.10 -13.61
C SER A 277 9.41 -0.08 -14.54
N ILE A 278 8.36 -0.82 -14.93
CA ILE A 278 8.48 -2.06 -15.70
C ILE A 278 9.23 -1.86 -17.02
N ASP A 279 9.02 -0.74 -17.71
CA ASP A 279 9.72 -0.42 -18.95
C ASP A 279 11.21 -0.19 -18.73
N ALA A 280 11.60 0.43 -17.61
CA ALA A 280 13.00 0.59 -17.24
C ALA A 280 13.68 -0.76 -16.91
N TYR A 281 12.93 -1.71 -16.33
CA TYR A 281 13.41 -3.07 -16.12
C TYR A 281 13.62 -3.82 -17.44
N ILE A 282 12.69 -3.72 -18.38
CA ILE A 282 12.82 -4.31 -19.73
C ILE A 282 14.03 -3.70 -20.46
N GLU A 283 14.21 -2.38 -20.39
CA GLU A 283 15.39 -1.72 -20.96
C GLU A 283 16.70 -2.16 -20.27
N ALA A 284 16.70 -2.31 -18.95
CA ALA A 284 17.87 -2.78 -18.19
C ALA A 284 18.26 -4.21 -18.59
N ILE A 285 17.28 -5.08 -18.84
CA ILE A 285 17.52 -6.43 -19.38
C ILE A 285 18.09 -6.38 -20.79
N ALA A 286 17.51 -5.57 -21.68
CA ALA A 286 17.98 -5.45 -23.06
C ALA A 286 19.44 -4.99 -23.15
N ASN A 287 19.90 -4.22 -22.17
CA ASN A 287 21.28 -3.75 -22.03
C ASN A 287 22.16 -4.63 -21.13
N TYR A 288 21.60 -5.71 -20.56
CA TYR A 288 22.31 -6.59 -19.65
C TYR A 288 23.36 -7.42 -20.40
N SER A 289 24.57 -7.50 -19.83
CA SER A 289 25.68 -8.27 -20.42
C SER A 289 26.48 -8.98 -19.34
N ASN A 290 26.76 -10.26 -19.55
CA ASN A 290 27.59 -11.08 -18.68
C ASN A 290 28.30 -12.19 -19.46
N ASP A 291 29.52 -12.51 -19.04
CA ASP A 291 30.32 -13.57 -19.66
C ASP A 291 29.85 -14.99 -19.28
N ASP A 292 29.06 -15.13 -18.21
CA ASP A 292 28.50 -16.40 -17.75
C ASP A 292 27.27 -16.80 -18.59
N PRO A 293 27.35 -17.89 -19.39
CA PRO A 293 26.24 -18.33 -20.23
C PRO A 293 24.99 -18.76 -19.44
N GLU A 294 25.15 -19.32 -18.23
CA GLU A 294 24.02 -19.73 -17.39
C GLU A 294 23.31 -18.49 -16.84
N LYS A 295 24.07 -17.43 -16.55
CA LYS A 295 23.51 -16.15 -16.16
C LYS A 295 22.75 -15.48 -17.30
N MET A 296 23.32 -15.48 -18.51
CA MET A 296 22.64 -14.94 -19.70
C MET A 296 21.37 -15.73 -20.05
N LYS A 297 21.35 -17.05 -19.81
CA LYS A 297 20.13 -17.84 -19.92
C LYS A 297 19.08 -17.43 -18.88
N ALA A 298 19.48 -17.23 -17.63
CA ALA A 298 18.56 -16.76 -16.58
C ALA A 298 18.00 -15.36 -16.91
N VAL A 299 18.79 -14.48 -17.53
CA VAL A 299 18.34 -13.14 -17.97
C VAL A 299 17.24 -13.25 -19.03
N GLN A 300 17.40 -14.13 -20.03
CA GLN A 300 16.35 -14.37 -21.04
C GLN A 300 15.06 -14.91 -20.43
N GLU A 301 15.18 -15.78 -19.44
CA GLU A 301 14.03 -16.32 -18.70
C GLU A 301 13.33 -15.24 -17.83
N VAL A 302 14.09 -14.27 -17.30
CA VAL A 302 13.53 -13.09 -16.58
C VAL A 302 12.89 -12.10 -17.55
N ASP A 303 13.44 -11.94 -18.75
CA ASP A 303 12.88 -11.10 -19.82
C ASP A 303 11.44 -11.52 -20.17
N GLU A 304 11.26 -12.82 -20.46
CA GLU A 304 9.94 -13.40 -20.71
C GLU A 304 8.99 -13.22 -19.52
N TYR A 305 9.51 -13.23 -18.29
CA TYR A 305 8.71 -13.00 -17.10
C TYR A 305 8.23 -11.54 -17.01
N PHE A 306 9.06 -10.55 -17.32
CA PHE A 306 8.65 -9.14 -17.34
C PHE A 306 7.64 -8.83 -18.45
N GLU A 307 7.76 -9.47 -19.60
CA GLU A 307 6.75 -9.36 -20.66
C GLU A 307 5.37 -9.86 -20.17
N ILE A 308 5.32 -11.01 -19.47
CA ILE A 308 4.05 -11.50 -18.88
C ILE A 308 3.53 -10.54 -17.81
N ILE A 309 4.40 -9.94 -16.98
CA ILE A 309 3.99 -8.89 -16.02
C ILE A 309 3.35 -7.72 -16.77
N LYS A 310 4.02 -7.21 -17.81
CA LYS A 310 3.55 -6.06 -18.59
C LYS A 310 2.21 -6.34 -19.26
N ASN A 311 2.05 -7.49 -19.90
CA ASN A 311 0.76 -7.90 -20.47
C ASN A 311 -0.34 -8.00 -19.41
N THR A 312 0.02 -8.48 -18.20
CA THR A 312 -0.92 -8.51 -17.08
C THR A 312 -1.30 -7.10 -16.62
N PHE A 313 -0.38 -6.15 -16.61
CA PHE A 313 -0.68 -4.74 -16.36
C PHE A 313 -1.65 -4.19 -17.40
N ASP A 314 -1.34 -4.38 -18.68
CA ASP A 314 -2.12 -3.85 -19.80
C ASP A 314 -3.54 -4.43 -19.84
N HIS A 315 -3.74 -5.66 -19.32
CA HIS A 315 -5.07 -6.23 -19.16
C HIS A 315 -5.97 -5.41 -18.21
N TYR A 316 -5.37 -4.79 -17.20
CA TYR A 316 -6.05 -3.94 -16.23
C TYR A 316 -5.86 -2.47 -16.61
N THR A 317 -6.51 -2.03 -17.70
CA THR A 317 -6.51 -0.62 -18.15
C THR A 317 -7.27 0.29 -17.19
N PHE A 318 -6.93 1.59 -17.23
CA PHE A 318 -7.45 2.63 -16.33
C PHE A 318 -8.28 3.67 -17.08
N THR A 319 -9.51 3.95 -16.62
CA THR A 319 -10.25 5.19 -16.96
C THR A 319 -10.75 5.86 -15.69
N TRP A 320 -10.19 7.00 -15.29
CA TRP A 320 -10.55 7.65 -14.01
C TRP A 320 -11.96 8.24 -13.99
N ASN A 321 -12.53 8.54 -15.16
CA ASN A 321 -13.68 9.41 -15.34
C ASN A 321 -15.03 8.72 -15.59
N ASP A 322 -15.18 7.42 -15.26
CA ASP A 322 -16.46 6.68 -15.40
C ASP A 322 -17.16 6.37 -14.06
#